data_AF-X1SHE9-F1
#
_entry.id   AF-X1SHE9-F1
#
_cell.length_a   1.000
_cell.length_b   1.000
_cell.length_c   1.000
_cell.angle_alpha   90.00
_cell.angle_beta   90.00
_cell.angle_gamma   90.00
#
_symmetry.space_group_name_H-M   'P 1'
#
loop_
_entity.id
_entity.type
_entity.pdbx_description
1 polymer ?
#
loop_
_entity_poly.entity_id
_entity_poly.type
_entity_poly.pdbx_seq_one_letter_code
_entity_poly.pdbx_strand_id
1 'polypeptide(L)'
;MKGGVTKRIEDTVKALDQSQLKKALYLTEDNEKLSQQHQFVEEAARICLGNKDNKEACGKAIKEARSKVQDTITLPIDDTSLEGLEEYLSPENQPASQPASEKTDEELFEECEECHVAVAAIRVAEVCAEHPEEVGASCKLISEKLKDENTEPADWIRAMVETAEQAQGEAKEEMVAAVTELTDYLEGRNSPLLEKLDKEEAEEETLSAAK
;
A
#
# COMPACT_ATOMS: atom_id res chain seq x y z
N MET A 1 22.83 14.42 -5.71
CA MET A 1 21.37 14.62 -5.54
C MET A 1 20.72 13.24 -5.49
N LYS A 2 20.43 12.73 -4.28
CA LYS A 2 19.85 11.38 -4.09
C LYS A 2 18.33 11.51 -4.04
N GLY A 3 17.69 11.58 -5.20
CA GLY A 3 16.26 11.32 -5.32
C GLY A 3 16.02 9.82 -5.39
N GLY A 4 15.00 9.33 -4.68
CA GLY A 4 14.53 7.94 -4.83
C GLY A 4 14.05 7.65 -6.27
N VAL A 5 13.67 6.40 -6.52
CA VAL A 5 13.21 5.90 -7.84
C VAL A 5 12.09 6.79 -8.39
N THR A 6 11.09 7.13 -7.57
CA THR A 6 9.97 8.02 -7.91
C THR A 6 10.44 9.37 -8.47
N LYS A 7 11.42 10.01 -7.81
CA LYS A 7 11.96 11.30 -8.27
C LYS A 7 12.66 11.19 -9.62
N ARG A 8 13.34 10.07 -9.89
CA ARG A 8 13.95 9.81 -11.19
C ARG A 8 12.91 9.59 -12.28
N ILE A 9 11.78 8.94 -11.97
CA ILE A 9 10.67 8.79 -12.90
C ILE A 9 10.06 10.16 -13.23
N GLU A 10 9.78 10.98 -12.22
CA GLU A 10 9.28 12.35 -12.42
C GLU A 10 10.24 13.21 -13.26
N ASP A 11 11.55 13.14 -12.96
CA ASP A 11 12.57 13.88 -13.71
C ASP A 11 12.71 13.36 -15.16
N THR A 12 12.43 12.07 -15.38
CA THR A 12 12.38 11.45 -16.72
C THR A 12 11.16 11.95 -17.51
N VAL A 13 9.97 12.00 -16.88
CA VAL A 13 8.76 12.58 -17.50
C VAL A 13 9.00 14.04 -17.88
N LYS A 14 9.60 14.84 -16.97
CA LYS A 14 9.97 16.24 -17.25
C LYS A 14 10.97 16.37 -18.40
N ALA A 15 11.94 15.46 -18.49
CA ALA A 15 12.91 15.44 -19.59
C ALA A 15 12.22 15.12 -20.93
N LEU A 16 11.27 14.18 -20.94
CA LEU A 16 10.47 13.85 -22.13
C LEU A 16 9.56 15.02 -22.56
N ASP A 17 8.94 15.72 -21.61
CA ASP A 17 8.16 16.95 -21.88
C ASP A 17 9.00 18.05 -22.56
N GLN A 18 10.27 18.16 -22.17
CA GLN A 18 11.21 19.09 -22.79
C GLN A 18 11.84 18.54 -24.08
N SER A 19 11.39 17.38 -24.59
CA SER A 19 11.98 16.66 -25.73
C SER A 19 13.49 16.36 -25.54
N GLN A 20 13.95 16.26 -24.30
CA GLN A 20 15.33 15.97 -23.91
C GLN A 20 15.55 14.46 -23.80
N LEU A 21 15.41 13.74 -24.90
CA LEU A 21 15.45 12.27 -24.92
C LEU A 21 16.78 11.70 -24.39
N LYS A 22 17.90 12.35 -24.68
CA LYS A 22 19.22 11.97 -24.14
C LYS A 22 19.29 12.06 -22.62
N LYS A 23 18.61 13.04 -22.03
CA LYS A 23 18.55 13.22 -20.57
C LYS A 23 17.63 12.16 -19.94
N ALA A 24 16.51 11.84 -20.60
CA ALA A 24 15.61 10.77 -20.17
C ALA A 24 16.31 9.39 -20.16
N LEU A 25 17.16 9.11 -21.17
CA LEU A 25 17.96 7.88 -21.19
C LEU A 25 18.93 7.82 -20.01
N TYR A 26 19.68 8.90 -19.79
CA TYR A 26 20.65 8.96 -18.69
C TYR A 26 20.01 8.80 -17.30
N LEU A 27 18.79 9.28 -17.12
CA LEU A 27 18.06 9.14 -15.85
C LEU A 27 17.61 7.69 -15.56
N THR A 28 17.59 6.82 -16.58
CA THR A 28 17.06 5.45 -16.52
C THR A 28 18.12 4.35 -16.77
N GLU A 29 19.29 4.67 -17.33
CA GLU A 29 20.34 3.72 -17.77
C GLU A 29 20.99 2.87 -16.67
N ASP A 30 21.19 3.43 -15.46
CA ASP A 30 21.91 2.77 -14.36
C ASP A 30 21.02 2.46 -13.14
N ASN A 31 19.77 2.02 -13.38
CA ASN A 31 18.88 1.62 -12.29
C ASN A 31 18.02 0.42 -12.69
N GLU A 32 18.29 -0.74 -12.08
CA GLU A 32 17.55 -1.98 -12.32
C GLU A 32 16.04 -1.81 -12.08
N LYS A 33 15.66 -0.99 -11.10
CA LYS A 33 14.26 -0.65 -10.79
C LYS A 33 13.59 0.27 -11.82
N LEU A 34 14.36 0.79 -12.78
CA LEU A 34 13.87 1.61 -13.89
C LEU A 34 14.09 0.95 -15.26
N SER A 35 14.38 -0.35 -15.28
CA SER A 35 14.65 -1.09 -16.51
C SER A 35 13.48 -1.01 -17.51
N GLN A 36 12.24 -1.08 -17.03
CA GLN A 36 11.04 -0.94 -17.85
C GLN A 36 10.91 0.48 -18.45
N GLN A 37 11.12 1.51 -17.63
CA GLN A 37 11.10 2.91 -18.06
C GLN A 37 12.24 3.18 -19.05
N HIS A 38 13.41 2.58 -18.84
CA HIS A 38 14.54 2.66 -19.77
C HIS A 38 14.17 2.11 -21.14
N GLN A 39 13.51 0.95 -21.20
CA GLN A 39 13.06 0.35 -22.47
C GLN A 39 12.12 1.27 -23.25
N PHE A 40 11.17 1.93 -22.57
CA PHE A 40 10.25 2.88 -23.23
C PHE A 40 10.99 4.08 -23.83
N VAL A 41 11.98 4.60 -23.11
CA VAL A 41 12.79 5.73 -23.58
C VAL A 41 13.75 5.30 -24.70
N GLU A 42 14.31 4.10 -24.62
CA GLU A 42 15.18 3.54 -25.64
C GLU A 42 14.43 3.26 -26.94
N GLU A 43 13.20 2.74 -26.85
CA GLU A 43 12.32 2.55 -28.01
C GLU A 43 12.03 3.89 -28.69
N ALA A 44 11.68 4.93 -27.92
CA ALA A 44 11.51 6.27 -28.47
C ALA A 44 12.80 6.81 -29.13
N ALA A 45 13.97 6.54 -28.54
CA ALA A 45 15.25 6.90 -29.12
C ALA A 45 15.53 6.16 -30.44
N ARG A 46 15.24 4.87 -30.52
CA ARG A 46 15.36 4.09 -31.75
C ARG A 46 14.42 4.61 -32.83
N ILE A 47 13.16 4.93 -32.49
CA ILE A 47 12.19 5.47 -33.46
C ILE A 47 12.64 6.85 -33.96
N CYS A 48 13.11 7.74 -33.08
CA CYS A 48 13.66 9.04 -33.46
C CYS A 48 14.92 8.92 -34.32
N LEU A 49 15.79 7.94 -34.04
CA LEU A 49 17.02 7.69 -34.80
C LEU A 49 16.76 6.99 -36.15
N GLY A 50 15.74 6.14 -36.24
CA GLY A 50 15.30 5.50 -37.47
C GLY A 50 14.54 6.46 -38.39
N ASN A 51 13.93 7.51 -37.82
CA ASN A 51 13.11 8.49 -38.53
C ASN A 51 13.66 9.92 -38.38
N LYS A 52 14.96 10.11 -38.60
CA LYS A 52 15.67 11.41 -38.42
C LYS A 52 15.01 12.59 -39.15
N ASP A 53 14.38 12.32 -40.30
CA ASP A 53 13.74 13.33 -41.13
C ASP A 53 12.26 13.56 -40.80
N ASN A 54 11.65 12.68 -39.98
CA ASN A 54 10.25 12.76 -39.57
C ASN A 54 10.14 13.17 -38.09
N LYS A 55 10.19 14.48 -37.87
CA LYS A 55 10.02 15.09 -36.54
C LYS A 55 8.66 14.76 -35.89
N GLU A 56 7.64 14.47 -36.70
CA GLU A 56 6.33 14.08 -36.20
C GLU A 56 6.33 12.66 -35.61
N ALA A 57 7.01 11.72 -36.27
CA ALA A 57 7.22 10.36 -35.76
C ALA A 57 8.03 10.38 -34.46
N CYS A 58 9.09 11.20 -34.39
CA CYS A 58 9.86 11.36 -33.16
C CYS A 58 9.03 12.02 -32.03
N GLY A 59 8.25 13.05 -32.34
CA GLY A 59 7.36 13.70 -31.36
C GLY A 59 6.27 12.77 -30.84
N LYS A 60 5.69 11.90 -31.69
CA LYS A 60 4.74 10.86 -31.28
C LYS A 60 5.39 9.83 -30.38
N ALA A 61 6.58 9.34 -30.73
CA ALA A 61 7.33 8.38 -29.93
C ALA A 61 7.71 8.91 -28.55
N ILE A 62 8.12 10.18 -28.46
CA ILE A 62 8.42 10.83 -27.16
C ILE A 62 7.15 10.96 -26.31
N LYS A 63 6.02 11.32 -26.90
CA LYS A 63 4.72 11.40 -26.18
C LYS A 63 4.24 10.04 -25.70
N GLU A 64 4.43 9.00 -26.51
CA GLU A 64 4.09 7.63 -26.15
C GLU A 64 4.97 7.13 -25.01
N ALA A 65 6.29 7.32 -25.09
CA ALA A 65 7.20 6.99 -24.00
C ALA A 65 6.88 7.78 -22.72
N ARG A 66 6.50 9.06 -22.84
CA ARG A 66 6.04 9.86 -21.69
C ARG A 66 4.80 9.25 -21.05
N SER A 67 3.79 8.89 -21.83
CA SER A 67 2.56 8.25 -21.32
C SER A 67 2.92 6.96 -20.59
N LYS A 68 3.67 6.06 -21.24
CA LYS A 68 4.07 4.78 -20.64
C LYS A 68 4.87 4.96 -19.35
N VAL A 69 5.79 5.93 -19.29
CA VAL A 69 6.54 6.24 -18.06
C VAL A 69 5.63 6.86 -16.99
N GLN A 70 4.68 7.71 -17.38
CA GLN A 70 3.70 8.30 -16.45
C GLN A 70 2.71 7.26 -15.92
N ASP A 71 2.32 6.28 -16.72
CA ASP A 71 1.40 5.20 -16.34
C ASP A 71 2.03 4.29 -15.26
N THR A 72 3.37 4.21 -15.22
CA THR A 72 4.09 3.55 -14.11
C THR A 72 4.09 4.34 -12.79
N ILE A 73 3.63 5.60 -12.79
CA ILE A 73 3.42 6.40 -11.56
C ILE A 73 2.02 6.15 -10.97
N THR A 74 1.06 5.71 -11.79
CA THR A 74 -0.36 5.59 -11.40
C THR A 74 -0.79 4.21 -10.89
N LEU A 75 0.10 3.24 -10.76
CA LEU A 75 -0.22 1.94 -10.16
C LEU A 75 0.60 1.74 -8.89
N PRO A 76 0.01 1.89 -7.69
CA PRO A 76 0.42 1.06 -6.58
C PRO A 76 -0.15 -0.35 -6.84
N ILE A 77 0.68 -1.38 -6.66
CA ILE A 77 0.34 -2.81 -6.65
C ILE A 77 0.32 -3.47 -8.04
N ASP A 78 1.44 -4.11 -8.40
CA ASP A 78 1.51 -5.50 -8.88
C ASP A 78 2.95 -5.82 -9.34
N ASP A 79 3.84 -6.02 -8.36
CA ASP A 79 5.14 -6.68 -8.58
C ASP A 79 5.01 -8.21 -8.33
N THR A 80 3.82 -8.77 -8.56
CA THR A 80 3.63 -10.23 -8.67
C THR A 80 3.62 -10.61 -10.15
N SER A 81 4.80 -10.98 -10.64
CA SER A 81 4.97 -11.70 -11.90
C SER A 81 4.03 -12.91 -11.98
N LEU A 82 2.96 -12.80 -12.76
CA LEU A 82 1.99 -13.86 -13.08
C LEU A 82 2.45 -14.80 -14.21
N GLU A 83 3.76 -14.92 -14.45
CA GLU A 83 4.29 -15.95 -15.35
C GLU A 83 4.17 -17.33 -14.68
N GLY A 84 3.07 -18.04 -14.97
CA GLY A 84 2.84 -19.44 -14.52
C GLY A 84 1.40 -19.80 -14.16
N LEU A 85 0.46 -18.84 -14.10
CA LEU A 85 -0.92 -19.11 -13.67
C LEU A 85 -1.87 -19.55 -14.80
N GLU A 86 -1.46 -19.45 -16.06
CA GLU A 86 -2.25 -19.88 -17.21
C GLU A 86 -2.56 -21.39 -17.16
N GLU A 87 -1.68 -22.18 -16.52
CA GLU A 87 -1.87 -23.63 -16.37
C GLU A 87 -2.91 -23.99 -15.28
N TYR A 88 -3.11 -23.11 -14.28
CA TYR A 88 -4.10 -23.32 -13.20
C TYR A 88 -5.51 -22.85 -13.56
N LEU A 89 -5.63 -21.93 -14.52
CA LEU A 89 -6.92 -21.37 -14.99
C LEU A 89 -7.53 -22.17 -16.15
N SER A 90 -6.93 -23.29 -16.53
CA SER A 90 -7.53 -24.19 -17.52
C SER A 90 -8.83 -24.79 -16.96
N PRO A 91 -9.98 -24.58 -17.63
CA PRO A 91 -11.31 -24.92 -17.10
C PRO A 91 -11.55 -26.43 -16.90
N GLU A 92 -10.61 -27.30 -17.29
CA GLU A 92 -10.71 -28.76 -17.15
C GLU A 92 -10.45 -29.28 -15.72
N ASN A 93 -10.04 -28.44 -14.75
CA ASN A 93 -9.71 -28.89 -13.38
C ASN A 93 -10.50 -28.23 -12.23
N GLN A 94 -11.50 -27.39 -12.51
CA GLN A 94 -12.30 -26.80 -11.43
C GLN A 94 -13.50 -27.68 -11.06
N PRO A 95 -13.64 -28.15 -9.80
CA PRO A 95 -14.88 -28.75 -9.34
C PRO A 95 -15.98 -27.69 -9.37
N ALA A 96 -17.07 -28.00 -10.09
CA ALA A 96 -18.21 -27.12 -10.27
C ALA A 96 -18.76 -26.64 -8.92
N SER A 97 -18.46 -25.38 -8.59
CA SER A 97 -19.01 -24.70 -7.43
C SER A 97 -20.26 -23.97 -7.88
N GLN A 98 -21.39 -24.29 -7.24
CA GLN A 98 -22.69 -23.65 -7.46
C GLN A 98 -22.62 -22.14 -7.21
N PRO A 99 -23.51 -21.32 -7.80
CA PRO A 99 -23.45 -19.88 -7.65
C PRO A 99 -23.81 -19.52 -6.20
N ALA A 100 -22.80 -19.27 -5.37
CA ALA A 100 -22.98 -18.52 -4.14
C ALA A 100 -23.33 -17.09 -4.56
N SER A 101 -24.42 -16.55 -3.99
CA SER A 101 -24.87 -15.17 -4.16
C SER A 101 -23.67 -14.21 -4.27
N GLU A 102 -23.45 -13.60 -5.43
CA GLU A 102 -22.38 -12.61 -5.63
C GLU A 102 -22.68 -11.42 -4.72
N LYS A 103 -21.99 -11.36 -3.57
CA LYS A 103 -21.91 -10.14 -2.76
C LYS A 103 -21.01 -9.16 -3.49
N THR A 104 -21.37 -7.90 -3.46
CA THR A 104 -20.52 -6.82 -3.95
C THR A 104 -19.27 -6.69 -3.08
N ASP A 105 -18.19 -6.12 -3.63
CA ASP A 105 -16.95 -5.87 -2.87
C ASP A 105 -17.20 -5.00 -1.61
N GLU A 106 -18.22 -4.14 -1.66
CA GLU A 106 -18.64 -3.30 -0.53
C GLU A 106 -19.30 -4.13 0.57
N GLU A 107 -20.19 -5.06 0.22
CA GLU A 107 -20.78 -6.01 1.18
C GLU A 107 -19.74 -6.98 1.77
N LEU A 108 -18.71 -7.35 0.99
CA LEU A 108 -17.59 -8.14 1.48
C LEU A 108 -16.73 -7.36 2.48
N PHE A 109 -16.50 -6.07 2.22
CA PHE A 109 -15.75 -5.21 3.13
C PHE A 109 -16.51 -4.97 4.44
N GLU A 110 -17.81 -4.66 4.38
CA GLU A 110 -18.67 -4.46 5.56
C GLU A 110 -18.77 -5.69 6.47
N GLU A 111 -18.46 -6.88 5.96
CA GLU A 111 -18.41 -8.12 6.73
C GLU A 111 -17.00 -8.48 7.22
N CYS A 112 -15.96 -7.83 6.68
CA CYS A 112 -14.57 -8.17 6.93
C CYS A 112 -14.02 -7.43 8.17
N GLU A 113 -14.18 -8.04 9.34
CA GLU A 113 -13.65 -7.49 10.61
C GLU A 113 -12.14 -7.22 10.54
N GLU A 114 -11.36 -8.10 9.93
CA GLU A 114 -9.91 -7.92 9.74
C GLU A 114 -9.59 -6.71 8.86
N CYS A 115 -10.42 -6.43 7.84
CA CYS A 115 -10.25 -5.27 6.97
C CYS A 115 -10.52 -3.98 7.73
N HIS A 116 -11.53 -3.95 8.60
CA HIS A 116 -11.79 -2.81 9.48
C HIS A 116 -10.67 -2.58 10.49
N VAL A 117 -10.10 -3.65 11.07
CA VAL A 117 -8.91 -3.57 11.92
C VAL A 117 -7.72 -2.99 11.15
N ALA A 118 -7.48 -3.44 9.91
CA ALA A 118 -6.42 -2.93 9.07
C ALA A 118 -6.60 -1.44 8.72
N VAL A 119 -7.82 -1.01 8.40
CA VAL A 119 -8.13 0.40 8.15
C VAL A 119 -7.87 1.27 9.38
N ALA A 120 -8.28 0.82 10.57
CA ALA A 120 -7.97 1.53 11.81
C ALA A 120 -6.46 1.61 12.07
N ALA A 121 -5.73 0.51 11.84
CA ALA A 121 -4.28 0.47 12.02
C ALA A 121 -3.55 1.44 11.08
N ILE A 122 -4.01 1.55 9.83
CA ILE A 122 -3.50 2.53 8.87
C ILE A 122 -3.76 3.95 9.36
N ARG A 123 -4.99 4.27 9.79
CA ARG A 123 -5.30 5.60 10.33
C ARG A 123 -4.41 5.95 11.53
N VAL A 124 -4.23 5.04 12.48
CA VAL A 124 -3.32 5.27 13.62
C VAL A 124 -1.87 5.48 13.15
N ALA A 125 -1.42 4.76 12.12
CA ALA A 125 -0.10 4.95 11.54
C ALA A 125 0.05 6.30 10.78
N GLU A 126 -1.04 6.82 10.20
CA GLU A 126 -1.07 8.15 9.59
C GLU A 126 -0.95 9.23 10.68
N VAL A 127 -1.72 9.15 11.77
CA VAL A 127 -1.59 10.07 12.91
C VAL A 127 -0.17 10.05 13.48
N CYS A 128 0.43 8.86 13.56
CA CYS A 128 1.83 8.69 13.95
C CYS A 128 2.82 9.44 13.06
N ALA A 129 2.54 9.54 11.76
CA ALA A 129 3.37 10.22 10.79
C ALA A 129 3.15 11.75 10.82
N GLU A 130 1.93 12.20 11.10
CA GLU A 130 1.53 13.61 11.10
C GLU A 130 1.90 14.33 12.40
N HIS A 131 1.81 13.65 13.55
CA HIS A 131 2.03 14.24 14.88
C HIS A 131 3.19 13.64 15.69
N PRO A 132 4.40 13.46 15.13
CA PRO A 132 5.49 12.71 15.77
C PRO A 132 5.92 13.25 17.16
N GLU A 133 5.73 14.55 17.39
CA GLU A 133 6.04 15.24 18.65
C GLU A 133 5.06 14.88 19.78
N GLU A 134 3.81 14.55 19.45
CA GLU A 134 2.69 14.34 20.39
C GLU A 134 2.50 12.86 20.76
N VAL A 135 2.91 11.96 19.87
CA VAL A 135 2.91 10.50 20.09
C VAL A 135 4.22 9.99 20.69
N GLY A 136 5.35 10.67 20.45
CA GLY A 136 6.64 10.25 20.99
C GLY A 136 7.02 8.82 20.58
N ALA A 137 7.43 7.99 21.55
CA ALA A 137 7.87 6.61 21.27
C ALA A 137 6.72 5.60 21.05
N SER A 138 5.47 5.97 21.31
CA SER A 138 4.31 5.06 21.25
C SER A 138 4.09 4.47 19.85
N CYS A 139 4.29 5.27 18.81
CA CYS A 139 4.19 4.85 17.41
C CYS A 139 5.22 3.82 16.95
N LYS A 140 6.24 3.54 17.77
CA LYS A 140 7.20 2.47 17.49
C LYS A 140 6.52 1.10 17.51
N LEU A 141 5.53 0.90 18.39
CA LEU A 141 4.78 -0.34 18.52
C LEU A 141 3.99 -0.65 17.24
N ILE A 142 3.24 0.34 16.74
CA ILE A 142 2.50 0.26 15.47
C ILE A 142 3.45 0.01 14.30
N SER A 143 4.57 0.73 14.24
CA SER A 143 5.56 0.57 13.17
C SER A 143 6.26 -0.80 13.15
N GLU A 144 6.38 -1.45 14.30
CA GLU A 144 6.92 -2.81 14.42
C GLU A 144 5.88 -3.84 13.98
N LYS A 145 4.63 -3.69 14.43
CA LYS A 145 3.51 -4.56 14.05
C LYS A 145 3.18 -4.47 12.55
N LEU A 146 3.33 -3.29 11.93
CA LEU A 146 3.17 -3.11 10.47
C LEU A 146 4.17 -3.94 9.64
N LYS A 147 5.30 -4.34 10.23
CA LYS A 147 6.31 -5.17 9.55
C LYS A 147 6.10 -6.66 9.76
N ASP A 148 5.22 -7.04 10.68
CA ASP A 148 4.91 -8.42 10.98
C ASP A 148 3.56 -8.79 10.37
N GLU A 149 3.64 -9.46 9.22
CA GLU A 149 2.49 -9.96 8.46
C GLU A 149 1.67 -11.02 9.23
N ASN A 150 2.19 -11.56 10.33
CA ASN A 150 1.50 -12.56 11.15
C ASN A 150 0.86 -11.97 12.41
N THR A 151 0.84 -10.64 12.54
CA THR A 151 0.17 -9.98 13.66
C THR A 151 -1.32 -10.28 13.63
N GLU A 152 -1.84 -10.91 14.69
CA GLU A 152 -3.26 -11.22 14.78
C GLU A 152 -4.11 -9.95 14.95
N PRO A 153 -5.37 -9.93 14.50
CA PRO A 153 -6.24 -8.76 14.64
C PRO A 153 -6.44 -8.27 16.08
N ALA A 154 -6.46 -9.18 17.06
CA ALA A 154 -6.54 -8.82 18.47
C ALA A 154 -5.27 -8.08 18.95
N ASP A 155 -4.09 -8.53 18.55
CA ASP A 155 -2.82 -7.85 18.85
C ASP A 155 -2.78 -6.43 18.24
N TRP A 156 -3.37 -6.27 17.05
CA TRP A 156 -3.52 -4.97 16.41
C TRP A 156 -4.39 -4.02 17.24
N ILE A 157 -5.56 -4.47 17.67
CA ILE A 157 -6.48 -3.68 18.50
C ILE A 157 -5.78 -3.24 19.79
N ARG A 158 -5.10 -4.18 20.47
CA ARG A 158 -4.35 -3.90 21.71
C ARG A 158 -3.26 -2.85 21.48
N ALA A 159 -2.46 -3.02 20.42
CA ALA A 159 -1.39 -2.08 20.09
C ALA A 159 -1.93 -0.67 19.76
N MET A 160 -3.07 -0.57 19.08
CA MET A 160 -3.73 0.71 18.79
C MET A 160 -4.23 1.39 20.06
N VAL A 161 -4.88 0.64 20.97
CA VAL A 161 -5.34 1.16 22.27
C VAL A 161 -4.15 1.68 23.08
N GLU A 162 -3.11 0.86 23.25
CA GLU A 162 -1.92 1.25 24.00
C GLU A 162 -1.24 2.48 23.42
N THR A 163 -1.17 2.57 22.08
CA THR A 163 -0.59 3.73 21.40
C THR A 163 -1.43 4.99 21.63
N ALA A 164 -2.75 4.88 21.52
CA ALA A 164 -3.68 5.98 21.76
C ALA A 164 -3.65 6.48 23.22
N GLU A 165 -3.48 5.57 24.19
CA GLU A 165 -3.37 5.94 25.60
C GLU A 165 -2.13 6.79 25.88
N GLN A 166 -1.00 6.43 25.26
CA GLN A 166 0.30 7.08 25.42
C GLN A 166 0.42 8.40 24.63
N ALA A 167 -0.39 8.59 23.59
CA ALA A 167 -0.45 9.82 22.82
C ALA A 167 -0.98 11.01 23.64
N GLN A 168 -0.68 12.23 23.18
CA GLN A 168 -1.18 13.48 23.75
C GLN A 168 -1.77 14.38 22.66
N GLY A 169 -2.43 15.47 23.06
CA GLY A 169 -2.87 16.51 22.12
C GLY A 169 -3.88 16.02 21.08
N GLU A 170 -3.73 16.55 19.87
CA GLU A 170 -4.58 16.25 18.72
C GLU A 170 -4.38 14.80 18.27
N ALA A 171 -3.14 14.30 18.35
CA ALA A 171 -2.84 12.90 18.03
C ALA A 171 -3.64 11.91 18.89
N LYS A 172 -3.82 12.20 20.18
CA LYS A 172 -4.64 11.37 21.07
C LYS A 172 -6.11 11.36 20.64
N GLU A 173 -6.67 12.54 20.33
CA GLU A 173 -8.07 12.66 19.95
C GLU A 173 -8.37 11.86 18.68
N GLU A 174 -7.49 11.95 17.67
CA GLU A 174 -7.64 11.22 16.41
C GLU A 174 -7.45 9.71 16.56
N MET A 175 -6.44 9.27 17.33
CA MET A 175 -6.23 7.85 17.59
C MET A 175 -7.37 7.22 18.38
N VAL A 176 -7.87 7.92 19.42
CA VAL A 176 -9.02 7.45 20.20
C VAL A 176 -10.27 7.39 19.33
N ALA A 177 -10.48 8.35 18.43
CA ALA A 177 -11.60 8.32 17.49
C ALA A 177 -11.52 7.10 16.57
N ALA A 178 -10.34 6.79 16.00
CA ALA A 178 -10.14 5.62 15.14
C ALA A 178 -10.37 4.30 15.88
N VAL A 179 -9.90 4.19 17.12
CA VAL A 179 -10.12 3.01 17.97
C VAL A 179 -11.60 2.88 18.34
N THR A 180 -12.27 3.99 18.67
CA THR A 180 -13.70 3.99 19.04
C THR A 180 -14.57 3.57 17.85
N GLU A 181 -14.31 4.09 16.65
CA GLU A 181 -15.04 3.69 15.43
C GLU A 181 -14.90 2.19 15.15
N LEU A 182 -13.69 1.64 15.33
CA LEU A 182 -13.46 0.20 15.21
C LEU A 182 -14.21 -0.58 16.29
N THR A 183 -14.12 -0.17 17.55
CA THR A 183 -14.80 -0.84 18.66
C THR A 183 -16.32 -0.82 18.48
N ASP A 184 -16.91 0.32 18.14
CA ASP A 184 -18.36 0.44 17.86
C ASP A 184 -18.80 -0.52 16.74
N TYR A 185 -17.99 -0.63 15.68
CA TYR A 185 -18.21 -1.57 14.58
C TYR A 185 -18.17 -3.04 15.07
N LEU A 186 -17.14 -3.41 15.85
CA LEU A 186 -16.98 -4.78 16.35
C LEU A 186 -18.07 -5.15 17.37
N GLU A 187 -18.46 -4.23 18.24
CA GLU A 187 -19.55 -4.41 19.22
C GLU A 187 -20.89 -4.61 18.50
N GLY A 188 -21.17 -3.79 17.47
CA GLY A 188 -22.39 -3.91 16.66
C GLY A 188 -22.57 -5.29 16.01
N ARG A 189 -21.46 -6.03 15.83
CA ARG A 189 -21.43 -7.37 15.24
C ARG A 189 -21.29 -8.51 16.24
N ASN A 190 -21.12 -8.22 17.53
CA ASN A 190 -20.72 -9.19 18.55
C ASN A 190 -19.45 -9.96 18.12
N SER A 191 -18.43 -9.22 17.69
CA SER A 191 -17.20 -9.82 17.15
C SER A 191 -16.51 -10.70 18.20
N PRO A 192 -16.05 -11.91 17.82
CA PRO A 192 -15.24 -12.77 18.70
C PRO A 192 -13.86 -12.17 19.02
N LEU A 193 -13.43 -11.13 18.30
CA LEU A 193 -12.18 -10.42 18.59
C LEU A 193 -12.24 -9.68 19.92
N LEU A 194 -13.40 -9.08 20.25
CA LEU A 194 -13.60 -8.42 21.54
C LEU A 194 -13.63 -9.42 22.69
N GLU A 195 -14.32 -10.56 22.52
CA GLU A 195 -14.34 -11.62 23.53
C GLU A 195 -12.94 -12.19 23.81
N LYS A 196 -12.09 -12.29 22.77
CA LYS A 196 -10.70 -12.74 22.92
C LYS A 196 -9.88 -11.73 23.73
N LEU A 197 -10.04 -10.45 23.47
CA LEU A 197 -9.36 -9.37 24.20
C LEU A 197 -9.77 -9.36 25.68
N ASP A 198 -11.07 -9.40 25.98
CA ASP A 198 -11.60 -9.42 27.35
C ASP A 198 -11.07 -10.63 28.13
N LYS A 199 -11.00 -11.79 27.48
CA LYS A 199 -10.49 -13.02 28.11
C LYS A 199 -9.00 -12.94 28.41
N GLU A 200 -8.20 -12.44 27.48
CA GLU A 200 -6.76 -12.29 27.68
C GLU A 200 -6.44 -11.25 28.76
N GLU A 201 -7.20 -10.16 28.84
CA GLU A 201 -7.05 -9.14 29.88
C GLU A 201 -7.39 -9.70 31.27
N ALA A 202 -8.46 -10.48 31.39
CA ALA A 202 -8.81 -11.17 32.64
C ALA A 202 -7.74 -12.21 33.08
N GLU A 203 -7.10 -12.89 32.12
CA GLU A 203 -5.99 -13.79 32.40
C GLU A 203 -4.73 -13.04 32.87
N GLU A 204 -4.42 -11.86 32.31
CA GLU A 204 -3.32 -11.00 32.77
C GLU A 204 -3.55 -10.41 34.17
N GLU A 205 -4.77 -9.95 34.49
CA GLU A 205 -5.10 -9.42 35.82
C GLU A 205 -4.98 -10.48 36.92
N THR A 206 -5.42 -11.71 36.64
CA THR A 206 -5.32 -12.82 37.60
C THR A 206 -3.88 -13.28 37.85
N LEU A 207 -3.02 -13.22 36.82
CA LEU A 207 -1.58 -13.47 36.93
C LEU A 207 -0.84 -12.37 37.70
N SER A 208 -1.26 -11.11 37.53
CA SER A 208 -0.72 -9.95 38.25
C SER A 208 -1.08 -9.96 39.74
N ALA A 209 -2.33 -10.33 40.06
CA ALA A 209 -2.82 -10.44 41.45
C ALA A 209 -2.22 -11.63 42.23
N ALA A 210 -1.65 -12.62 41.53
CA ALA A 210 -1.03 -13.80 42.13
C ALA A 210 0.47 -13.63 42.45
N LYS A 211 1.06 -12.45 42.17
CA LYS A 211 2.49 -12.15 42.31
C LYS A 211 2.76 -11.15 43.44
#